data_AF-A0A080LYV5-F1
#
_entry.id   AF-A0A080LYV5-F1
#
_cell.length_a   1.000
_cell.length_b   1.000
_cell.length_c   1.000
_cell.angle_alpha   90.00
_cell.angle_beta   90.00
_cell.angle_gamma   90.00
#
_symmetry.space_group_name_H-M   'P 1'
#
loop_
_entity.id
_entity.type
_entity.pdbx_description
1 polymer ?
#
loop_
_entity_poly.entity_id
_entity_poly.type
_entity_poly.pdbx_seq_one_letter_code
_entity_poly.pdbx_strand_id
1 'polypeptide(L)'
;MTMYIPGLLPEALLVDLPEVDAQHEDIFNHIDALKTNCFELSYVPIDEFGKLIDKFARHFATEERIADEAGLDFTDHARIHTDTLCLLHKALGEVINGGQDAHSFLRYCEYWFERHISEDDRLFISVLQSRDFDRSSCSSAHRQPCFAAQA
;
A
#
# COMPACT_ATOMS: atom_id res chain seq x y z
N MET A 1 16.48 -18.52 -18.41
CA MET A 1 17.15 -17.42 -17.68
C MET A 1 16.06 -16.45 -17.29
N THR A 2 15.63 -16.48 -16.03
CA THR A 2 14.64 -15.56 -15.50
C THR A 2 15.36 -14.25 -15.24
N MET A 3 15.07 -13.22 -16.03
CA MET A 3 15.57 -11.87 -15.77
C MET A 3 14.93 -11.42 -14.46
N TYR A 4 15.73 -11.28 -13.40
CA TYR A 4 15.32 -10.51 -12.23
C TYR A 4 15.26 -9.05 -12.66
N ILE A 5 14.06 -8.58 -12.95
CA ILE A 5 13.80 -7.15 -13.03
C ILE A 5 13.90 -6.67 -11.58
N PRO A 6 14.87 -5.81 -11.22
CA PRO A 6 14.86 -5.20 -9.89
C PRO A 6 13.50 -4.53 -9.69
N GLY A 7 12.90 -4.74 -8.52
CA GLY A 7 11.59 -4.19 -8.20
C GLY A 7 11.53 -2.69 -8.51
N LEU A 8 10.42 -2.25 -9.10
CA LEU A 8 10.20 -0.83 -9.39
C LEU A 8 9.83 -0.03 -8.15
N LEU A 9 9.58 -0.69 -7.02
CA LEU A 9 9.43 -0.05 -5.72
C LEU A 9 10.79 0.48 -5.23
N PRO A 10 10.95 1.81 -5.07
CA PRO A 10 12.17 2.36 -4.49
C PRO A 10 12.39 1.83 -3.06
N GLU A 11 13.62 1.49 -2.69
CA GLU A 11 13.96 1.01 -1.33
C GLU A 11 13.51 2.00 -0.24
N ALA A 12 13.50 3.30 -0.54
CA ALA A 12 13.04 4.34 0.36
C ALA A 12 11.53 4.27 0.68
N LEU A 13 10.75 3.54 -0.12
CA LEU A 13 9.31 3.33 0.08
C LEU A 13 8.99 2.00 0.76
N LEU A 14 9.99 1.16 1.07
CA LEU A 14 9.75 -0.02 1.89
C LEU A 14 9.26 0.37 3.29
N VAL A 15 8.24 -0.33 3.76
CA VAL A 15 7.59 -0.11 5.06
C VAL A 15 7.85 -1.24 6.05
N ASP A 16 8.66 -2.23 5.68
CA ASP A 16 9.06 -3.38 6.51
C ASP A 16 7.87 -4.25 6.95
N LEU A 17 6.87 -4.39 6.07
CA LEU A 17 5.74 -5.28 6.25
C LEU A 17 5.54 -6.08 4.97
N PRO A 18 6.03 -7.34 4.89
CA PRO A 18 6.18 -8.06 3.63
C PRO A 18 4.92 -8.20 2.77
N GLU A 19 3.74 -8.34 3.38
CA GLU A 19 2.47 -8.39 2.64
C GLU A 19 2.17 -7.05 1.96
N VAL A 20 2.43 -5.93 2.64
CA VAL A 20 2.19 -4.57 2.14
C VAL A 20 3.25 -4.17 1.12
N ASP A 21 4.54 -4.42 1.39
CA ASP A 21 5.63 -4.13 0.43
C ASP A 21 5.41 -4.87 -0.91
N ALA A 22 4.94 -6.13 -0.87
CA ALA A 22 4.63 -6.89 -2.07
C ALA A 22 3.45 -6.30 -2.86
N GLN A 23 2.46 -5.72 -2.18
CA GLN A 23 1.34 -5.03 -2.84
C GLN A 23 1.77 -3.68 -3.43
N HIS A 24 2.62 -2.92 -2.72
CA HIS A 24 3.22 -1.70 -3.25
C HIS A 24 4.00 -1.98 -4.53
N GLU A 25 4.86 -3.01 -4.52
CA GLU A 25 5.63 -3.43 -5.70
C GLU A 25 4.72 -3.85 -6.87
N ASP A 26 3.68 -4.64 -6.61
CA ASP A 26 2.72 -5.06 -7.63
C ASP A 26 2.00 -3.87 -8.29
N ILE A 27 1.65 -2.84 -7.52
CA ILE A 27 1.03 -1.61 -8.06
C ILE A 27 2.02 -0.82 -8.91
N PHE A 28 3.26 -0.58 -8.45
CA PHE A 28 4.28 0.12 -9.24
C PHE A 28 4.59 -0.60 -10.56
N ASN A 29 4.74 -1.92 -10.51
CA ASN A 29 4.96 -2.74 -11.71
C ASN A 29 3.80 -2.64 -12.70
N HIS A 30 2.55 -2.63 -12.22
CA HIS A 30 1.38 -2.51 -13.08
C HIS A 30 1.26 -1.11 -13.70
N ILE A 31 1.61 -0.05 -12.97
CA ILE A 31 1.67 1.32 -13.49
C ILE A 31 2.71 1.43 -14.62
N ASP A 32 3.92 0.89 -14.41
CA ASP A 32 4.98 0.95 -15.42
C ASP A 32 4.65 0.14 -16.67
N ALA A 33 4.07 -1.05 -16.51
CA ALA A 33 3.57 -1.85 -17.62
C ALA A 33 2.51 -1.09 -18.42
N LEU A 34 1.57 -0.41 -17.75
CA LEU A 34 0.57 0.43 -18.40
C LEU A 34 1.19 1.63 -19.14
N LYS A 35 2.21 2.28 -18.58
CA LYS A 35 2.90 3.39 -19.24
C LYS A 35 3.59 2.92 -20.53
N THR A 36 4.25 1.77 -20.47
CA THR A 36 4.90 1.14 -21.64
C THR A 36 3.86 0.76 -22.69
N ASN A 37 2.78 0.09 -22.28
CA ASN A 37 1.70 -0.31 -23.19
C ASN A 37 1.01 0.89 -23.84
N CYS A 38 0.77 1.99 -23.11
CA CYS A 38 0.17 3.20 -23.69
C CYS A 38 1.09 3.87 -24.73
N PHE A 39 2.41 3.68 -24.63
CA PHE A 39 3.35 4.17 -25.62
C PHE A 39 3.40 3.28 -26.88
N GLU A 40 3.31 1.96 -26.69
CA GLU A 40 3.40 0.99 -27.79
C GLU A 40 2.08 0.76 -28.53
N LEU A 41 0.94 0.92 -27.85
CA LEU A 41 -0.39 0.67 -28.40
C LEU A 41 -1.03 1.99 -28.84
N SER A 42 -1.81 1.92 -29.92
CA SER A 42 -2.60 3.05 -30.43
C SER A 42 -3.96 3.22 -29.71
N TYR A 43 -4.20 2.47 -28.63
CA TYR A 43 -5.44 2.46 -27.87
C TYR A 43 -5.18 2.29 -26.37
N VAL A 44 -6.15 2.73 -25.55
CA VAL A 44 -6.11 2.59 -24.09
C VAL A 44 -6.68 1.21 -23.70
N PRO A 45 -5.89 0.33 -23.05
CA PRO A 45 -6.38 -0.97 -22.60
C PRO A 45 -7.24 -0.84 -21.33
N ILE A 46 -8.53 -0.52 -21.51
CA ILE A 46 -9.47 -0.20 -20.41
C ILE A 46 -9.46 -1.26 -19.28
N ASP A 47 -9.46 -2.54 -19.64
CA ASP A 47 -9.44 -3.64 -18.67
C ASP A 47 -8.20 -3.60 -17.76
N GLU A 48 -7.04 -3.21 -18.30
CA GLU A 48 -5.80 -3.12 -17.52
C GLU A 48 -5.78 -1.91 -16.60
N PHE A 49 -6.43 -0.81 -16.98
CA PHE A 49 -6.64 0.35 -16.09
C PHE A 49 -7.63 0.02 -14.97
N GLY A 50 -8.70 -0.74 -15.27
CA GLY A 50 -9.63 -1.25 -14.26
C GLY A 50 -8.91 -2.11 -13.22
N LYS A 51 -8.06 -3.05 -13.67
CA LYS A 51 -7.23 -3.88 -12.79
C LYS A 51 -6.29 -3.08 -11.89
N LEU A 52 -5.79 -1.93 -12.36
CA LEU A 52 -4.99 -1.05 -11.51
C LEU A 52 -5.80 -0.52 -10.33
N ILE A 53 -7.04 -0.06 -10.57
CA ILE A 53 -7.92 0.42 -9.50
C ILE A 53 -8.29 -0.74 -8.55
N ASP A 54 -8.53 -1.94 -9.08
CA ASP A 54 -8.79 -3.13 -8.25
C ASP A 54 -7.60 -3.46 -7.33
N LYS A 55 -6.36 -3.26 -7.81
CA LYS A 55 -5.15 -3.43 -6.98
C LYS A 55 -5.08 -2.41 -5.85
N PHE A 56 -5.37 -1.13 -6.11
CA PHE A 56 -5.50 -0.12 -5.06
C PHE A 56 -6.55 -0.51 -4.02
N ALA A 57 -7.76 -0.89 -4.47
CA ALA A 57 -8.84 -1.27 -3.57
C ALA A 57 -8.47 -2.49 -2.70
N ARG A 58 -7.81 -3.49 -3.29
CA ARG A 58 -7.31 -4.66 -2.55
C ARG A 58 -6.25 -4.26 -1.52
N HIS A 59 -5.33 -3.38 -1.89
CA HIS A 59 -4.28 -2.91 -1.00
C HIS A 59 -4.86 -2.18 0.21
N PHE A 60 -5.76 -1.23 -0.02
CA PHE A 60 -6.47 -0.51 1.03
C PHE A 60 -7.24 -1.44 1.97
N ALA A 61 -7.96 -2.42 1.41
CA ALA A 61 -8.66 -3.43 2.21
C ALA A 61 -7.72 -4.30 3.06
N THR A 62 -6.49 -4.57 2.59
CA THR A 62 -5.48 -5.27 3.38
C THR A 62 -5.03 -4.43 4.57
N GLU A 63 -4.77 -3.14 4.39
CA GLU A 63 -4.36 -2.26 5.49
C GLU A 63 -5.45 -2.07 6.54
N GLU A 64 -6.69 -1.81 6.08
CA GLU A 64 -7.86 -1.69 6.97
C GLU A 64 -8.05 -2.97 7.82
N ARG A 65 -7.91 -4.15 7.19
CA ARG A 65 -7.97 -5.44 7.89
C ARG A 65 -6.85 -5.55 8.94
N ILE A 66 -5.61 -5.22 8.59
CA ILE A 66 -4.48 -5.28 9.52
C ILE A 66 -4.71 -4.34 10.70
N ALA A 67 -5.24 -3.14 10.46
CA ALA A 67 -5.55 -2.18 11.51
C ALA A 67 -6.67 -2.69 12.44
N ASP A 68 -7.74 -3.28 11.89
CA ASP A 68 -8.84 -3.88 12.65
C ASP A 68 -8.34 -5.04 13.54
N GLU A 69 -7.55 -5.96 12.97
CA GLU A 69 -6.94 -7.08 13.70
C GLU A 69 -6.01 -6.61 14.83
N ALA A 70 -5.34 -5.48 14.64
CA ALA A 70 -4.51 -4.82 15.65
C ALA A 70 -5.30 -3.96 16.64
N GLY A 71 -6.59 -3.70 16.39
CA GLY A 71 -7.45 -2.78 17.15
C GLY A 71 -6.93 -1.34 17.14
N LEU A 72 -6.42 -0.88 16.00
CA LEU A 72 -5.95 0.49 15.76
C LEU A 72 -7.09 1.36 15.23
N ASP A 73 -7.10 2.64 15.61
CA ASP A 73 -7.96 3.61 14.94
C ASP A 73 -7.37 3.94 13.56
N PHE A 74 -8.10 3.59 12.51
CA PHE A 74 -7.68 3.74 11.11
C PHE A 74 -8.63 4.65 10.32
N THR A 75 -9.51 5.39 11.02
CA THR A 75 -10.64 6.11 10.41
C THR A 75 -10.19 7.17 9.40
N ASP A 76 -9.16 7.97 9.75
CA ASP A 76 -8.67 9.04 8.88
C ASP A 76 -7.96 8.48 7.63
N HIS A 77 -7.22 7.37 7.77
CA HIS A 77 -6.53 6.69 6.68
C HIS A 77 -7.53 6.02 5.72
N ALA A 78 -8.55 5.33 6.26
CA ALA A 78 -9.64 4.75 5.47
C ALA A 78 -10.43 5.80 4.66
N ARG A 79 -10.56 7.03 5.19
CA ARG A 79 -11.14 8.14 4.43
C ARG A 79 -10.27 8.51 3.23
N ILE A 80 -8.95 8.59 3.41
CA ILE A 80 -8.00 8.84 2.30
C ILE A 80 -8.16 7.76 1.22
N HIS A 81 -8.24 6.49 1.61
CA HIS A 81 -8.49 5.37 0.67
C HIS A 81 -9.80 5.55 -0.11
N THR A 82 -10.90 5.84 0.58
CA THR A 82 -12.22 6.02 -0.03
C THR A 82 -12.25 7.20 -1.02
N ASP A 83 -11.71 8.35 -0.60
CA ASP A 83 -11.66 9.56 -1.42
C ASP A 83 -10.81 9.33 -2.67
N THR A 84 -9.68 8.65 -2.52
CA THR A 84 -8.80 8.31 -3.64
C THR A 84 -9.47 7.35 -4.62
N LEU A 85 -10.12 6.27 -4.18
CA LEU A 85 -10.81 5.36 -5.09
C LEU A 85 -11.90 6.09 -5.90
N CYS A 86 -12.66 6.97 -5.25
CA CYS A 86 -13.66 7.78 -5.94
C CYS A 86 -13.02 8.66 -7.02
N LEU A 87 -11.91 9.32 -6.69
CA LEU A 87 -11.16 10.17 -7.61
C LEU A 87 -10.57 9.37 -8.78
N LEU A 88 -9.97 8.21 -8.52
CA LEU A 88 -9.39 7.35 -9.56
C LEU A 88 -10.45 6.81 -10.52
N HIS A 89 -11.61 6.38 -10.02
CA HIS A 89 -12.72 5.96 -10.87
C HIS A 89 -13.22 7.10 -11.76
N LYS A 90 -13.37 8.30 -11.21
CA LYS A 90 -13.79 9.48 -11.99
C LYS A 90 -12.75 9.82 -13.06
N ALA A 91 -11.47 9.87 -12.69
CA ALA A 91 -10.39 10.19 -13.61
C ALA A 91 -10.22 9.15 -14.72
N LEU A 92 -10.41 7.85 -14.41
CA LEU A 92 -10.46 6.81 -15.43
C LEU A 92 -11.65 7.00 -16.39
N GLY A 93 -12.81 7.40 -15.88
CA GLY A 93 -13.96 7.77 -16.73
C GLY A 93 -13.62 8.89 -17.72
N GLU A 94 -12.88 9.91 -17.29
CA GLU A 94 -12.40 10.98 -18.19
C GLU A 94 -11.40 10.47 -19.23
N VAL A 95 -10.50 9.54 -18.86
CA VAL A 95 -9.58 8.92 -19.82
C VAL A 95 -10.34 8.12 -20.89
N ILE A 96 -11.32 7.30 -20.47
CA ILE A 96 -12.14 6.49 -21.39
C ILE A 96 -12.90 7.37 -22.38
N ASN A 97 -13.41 8.53 -21.91
CA ASN A 97 -14.16 9.48 -22.74
C ASN A 97 -13.25 10.43 -23.54
N GLY A 98 -11.92 10.32 -23.44
CA GLY A 98 -10.97 11.20 -24.12
C GLY A 98 -10.87 12.62 -23.53
N GLY A 99 -11.44 12.86 -22.35
CA GLY A 99 -11.34 14.12 -21.62
C GLY A 99 -10.00 14.29 -20.89
N GLN A 100 -9.28 13.20 -20.64
CA GLN A 100 -7.96 13.19 -20.02
C GLN A 100 -6.99 12.24 -20.73
N ASP A 101 -5.73 12.63 -20.81
CA ASP A 101 -4.66 11.78 -21.34
C ASP A 101 -4.29 10.64 -20.37
N ALA A 102 -4.10 9.43 -20.92
CA ALA A 102 -3.81 8.22 -20.16
C ALA A 102 -2.46 8.29 -19.42
N HIS A 103 -1.43 8.89 -20.03
CA HIS A 103 -0.13 9.04 -19.37
C HIS A 103 -0.20 9.99 -18.18
N SER A 104 -0.98 11.06 -18.30
CA SER A 104 -1.23 12.02 -17.22
C SER A 104 -1.96 11.36 -16.04
N PHE A 105 -2.94 10.49 -16.31
CA PHE A 105 -3.58 9.66 -15.30
C PHE A 105 -2.57 8.76 -14.57
N LEU A 106 -1.77 7.99 -15.33
CA LEU A 106 -0.79 7.06 -14.73
C LEU A 106 0.28 7.78 -13.91
N ARG A 107 0.71 8.97 -14.37
CA ARG A 107 1.66 9.81 -13.63
C ARG A 107 1.05 10.32 -12.32
N TYR A 108 -0.23 10.68 -12.33
CA TYR A 108 -0.94 11.04 -11.12
C TYR A 108 -1.01 9.86 -10.14
N CYS A 109 -1.39 8.67 -10.62
CA CYS A 109 -1.46 7.47 -9.77
C CYS A 109 -0.12 7.16 -9.10
N GLU A 110 0.98 7.18 -9.87
CA GLU A 110 2.32 6.94 -9.35
C GLU A 110 2.71 7.97 -8.28
N TYR A 111 2.57 9.26 -8.59
CA TYR A 111 2.93 10.33 -7.67
C TYR A 111 2.10 10.29 -6.38
N TRP A 112 0.79 10.09 -6.51
CA TRP A 112 -0.09 9.99 -5.35
C TRP A 112 0.29 8.79 -4.49
N PHE A 113 0.60 7.64 -5.11
CA PHE A 113 0.92 6.43 -4.37
C PHE A 113 2.26 6.51 -3.65
N GLU A 114 3.30 7.06 -4.28
CA GLU A 114 4.58 7.34 -3.62
C GLU A 114 4.39 8.20 -2.36
N ARG A 115 3.56 9.23 -2.49
CA ARG A 115 3.24 10.12 -1.37
C ARG A 115 2.45 9.39 -0.28
N HIS A 116 1.43 8.62 -0.64
CA HIS A 116 0.62 7.84 0.29
C HIS A 116 1.48 6.89 1.13
N ILE A 117 2.38 6.14 0.49
CA ILE A 117 3.30 5.24 1.18
C ILE A 117 4.19 6.01 2.16
N SER A 118 4.74 7.14 1.71
CA SER A 118 5.69 7.93 2.49
C SER A 118 5.06 8.64 3.69
N GLU A 119 3.84 9.16 3.51
CA GLU A 119 3.18 10.02 4.49
C GLU A 119 2.16 9.27 5.36
N ASP A 120 1.47 8.27 4.81
CA ASP A 120 0.37 7.58 5.48
C ASP A 120 0.77 6.15 5.90
N ASP A 121 1.11 5.27 4.95
CA ASP A 121 1.38 3.84 5.23
C ASP A 121 2.55 3.65 6.19
N ARG A 122 3.61 4.43 6.01
CA ARG A 122 4.78 4.41 6.90
C ARG A 122 4.42 4.85 8.33
N LEU A 123 3.52 5.82 8.50
CA LEU A 123 3.06 6.21 9.83
C LEU A 123 2.21 5.11 10.46
N PHE A 124 1.26 4.55 9.70
CA PHE A 124 0.44 3.42 10.14
C PHE A 124 1.30 2.25 10.63
N ILE A 125 2.28 1.83 9.83
CA ILE A 125 3.12 0.67 10.16
C ILE A 125 4.04 0.96 11.34
N SER A 126 4.55 2.19 11.48
CA SER A 126 5.31 2.60 12.67
C SER A 126 4.49 2.46 13.96
N VAL A 127 3.21 2.84 13.93
CA VAL A 127 2.28 2.69 15.06
C VAL A 127 1.99 1.21 15.33
N LEU A 128 1.77 0.41 14.28
CA LEU A 128 1.53 -1.03 14.38
C LEU A 128 2.71 -1.74 15.07
N GLN A 129 3.93 -1.53 14.59
CA GLN A 129 5.15 -2.13 15.14
C GLN A 129 5.41 -1.72 16.60
N SER A 130 5.07 -0.47 16.96
CA SER A 130 5.20 0.01 18.34
C SER A 130 4.29 -0.76 19.31
N ARG A 131 3.07 -1.13 18.90
CA ARG A 131 2.16 -1.94 19.74
C ARG A 131 2.59 -3.39 19.86
N ASP A 132 3.16 -3.96 18.80
CA ASP A 132 3.68 -5.33 18.84
C ASP A 132 4.89 -5.45 19.77
N PHE A 133 5.72 -4.41 19.82
CA PHE A 133 6.81 -4.31 20.78
C PHE A 133 6.29 -4.29 22.23
N ASP A 134 5.26 -3.49 22.53
CA ASP A 134 4.67 -3.42 23.87
C ASP A 134 4.01 -4.75 24.31
N ARG A 135 3.31 -5.43 23.39
CA ARG A 135 2.74 -6.77 23.64
C ARG A 135 3.82 -7.82 23.92
N SER A 136 4.94 -7.75 23.20
CA SER A 136 6.08 -8.66 23.38
C SER A 136 6.84 -8.40 24.68
N SER A 137 6.99 -7.14 25.08
CA SER A 137 7.68 -6.73 26.30
C SER A 137 6.93 -7.14 27.58
N CYS A 138 5.59 -6.98 27.61
CA CYS A 138 4.78 -7.43 28.75
C CYS A 138 4.76 -8.96 28.92
N SER A 139 4.93 -9.72 27.84
CA SER A 139 4.94 -11.19 27.87
C SER A 139 6.19 -11.79 28.52
N SER A 140 7.27 -11.00 28.69
CA SER A 140 8.54 -11.44 29.28
C SER A 140 8.66 -11.15 30.80
N ALA A 141 7.76 -10.32 31.37
CA ALA A 141 7.91 -9.81 32.73
C ALA A 141 7.37 -10.71 33.87
N HIS A 142 7.00 -11.97 33.61
CA HIS A 142 6.40 -12.84 34.64
C HIS A 142 7.16 -14.15 34.89
N ARG A 143 8.43 -14.07 35.35
CA ARG A 143 9.06 -15.11 36.17
C ARG A 143 10.05 -14.52 37.18
N GLN A 144 9.55 -14.08 38.33
CA GLN A 144 10.32 -14.09 39.57
C GLN A 144 9.62 -15.03 40.57
N PRO A 145 10.24 -16.15 40.97
CA PRO A 145 9.93 -16.76 42.25
C PRO A 145 10.78 -16.09 43.33
N CYS A 146 10.15 -15.25 44.13
CA CYS A 146 10.58 -15.00 45.50
C CYS A 146 10.28 -16.25 46.34
N PHE A 147 11.26 -16.81 47.06
CA PHE A 147 11.14 -17.49 48.36
C PHE A 147 12.58 -17.83 48.81
N ALA A 148 13.21 -16.99 49.63
CA ALA A 148 13.21 -16.99 51.10
C ALA A 148 14.09 -18.09 51.72
N ALA A 149 14.98 -17.63 52.61
CA ALA A 149 16.01 -18.35 53.33
C ALA A 149 15.49 -19.37 54.36
N GLN A 150 16.36 -20.33 54.71
CA GLN A 150 16.56 -20.99 56.03
C GLN A 150 17.60 -22.12 55.83
N ALA A 151 18.48 -22.51 56.73
CA ALA A 151 19.14 -21.97 57.92
C ALA A 151 20.39 -22.85 58.13
#